data_AF-A0A517R529-F1
#
_entry.id   AF-A0A517R529-F1
#
_cell.length_a   1.000
_cell.length_b   1.000
_cell.length_c   1.000
_cell.angle_alpha   90.00
_cell.angle_beta   90.00
_cell.angle_gamma   90.00
#
_symmetry.space_group_name_H-M   'P 1'
#
loop_
_entity.id
_entity.type
_entity.pdbx_description
1 polymer ?
#
loop_
_entity_poly.entity_id
_entity_poly.type
_entity_poly.pdbx_seq_one_letter_code
_entity_poly.pdbx_strand_id
1 'polypeptide(L)' 'MFRCDKCGSVAQAGEAAHKVIVQQREREYDERSKEVPTGRSGRHRTRVEDRGGAGKEIVREMTMCSSCAVEYE' A
#
# COMPACT_ATOMS: atom_id res chain seq x y z
N MET A 1 21.42 6.88 5.26
CA MET A 1 22.25 5.93 4.50
C MET A 1 21.45 4.64 4.39
N PHE A 2 21.22 4.13 3.18
CA PHE A 2 20.45 2.90 2.94
C PHE A 2 21.19 2.04 1.93
N ARG A 3 20.85 0.75 1.83
CA ARG A 3 21.37 -0.12 0.79
C ARG A 3 20.35 -0.17 -0.35
N CYS A 4 20.79 0.09 -1.57
CA CYS A 4 19.94 -0.03 -2.74
C CYS A 4 19.56 -1.51 -2.94
N ASP A 5 18.27 -1.81 -2.98
CA ASP A 5 17.77 -3.19 -3.12
C ASP A 5 18.09 -3.79 -4.50
N LYS A 6 18.38 -2.94 -5.50
CA LYS A 6 18.69 -3.36 -6.87
C LYS A 6 20.18 -3.66 -7.08
N CYS A 7 21.04 -2.66 -6.87
CA CYS A 7 22.48 -2.79 -7.12
C CYS A 7 23.29 -3.18 -5.87
N GLY A 8 22.68 -3.15 -4.68
CA GLY A 8 23.32 -3.55 -3.44
C GLY A 8 24.36 -2.56 -2.90
N SER A 9 24.55 -1.40 -3.53
CA SER A 9 25.44 -0.36 -3.02
C SER A 9 24.84 0.35 -1.81
N VAL A 10 25.70 0.90 -0.96
CA VAL A 10 25.28 1.77 0.15
C VAL A 10 25.21 3.19 -0.39
N ALA A 11 24.02 3.79 -0.35
CA ALA A 11 23.77 5.15 -0.81
C ALA A 11 24.59 6.16 -0.01
N GLN A 12 25.08 7.21 -0.66
CA GLN A 12 25.89 8.23 -0.01
C GLN A 12 25.06 9.08 0.96
N ALA A 13 25.74 9.81 1.85
CA ALA A 13 25.06 10.77 2.71
C ALA A 13 24.40 11.87 1.86
N GLY A 14 23.10 12.12 2.08
CA GLY A 14 22.33 13.10 1.30
C GLY A 14 21.72 12.56 0.01
N GLU A 15 22.00 11.31 -0.38
CA GLU A 15 21.37 10.69 -1.54
C GLU A 15 19.90 10.31 -1.25
N ALA A 16 19.01 10.64 -2.18
CA ALA A 16 17.57 10.37 -2.06
C ALA A 16 17.27 8.87 -2.18
N ALA A 17 16.38 8.38 -1.31
CA ALA A 17 15.83 7.04 -1.40
C ALA A 17 14.53 7.07 -2.21
N HIS A 18 14.49 6.31 -3.31
CA HIS A 18 13.30 6.19 -4.15
C HIS A 18 12.58 4.89 -3.84
N LYS A 19 11.30 4.98 -3.50
CA LYS A 19 10.44 3.81 -3.29
C LYS A 19 9.74 3.48 -4.59
N VAL A 20 10.10 2.33 -5.16
CA VAL A 20 9.62 1.88 -6.46
C VAL A 20 8.79 0.62 -6.27
N ILE A 21 7.59 0.62 -6.84
CA ILE A 21 6.72 -0.56 -6.89
C ILE A 21 7.13 -1.42 -8.08
N VAL A 22 7.76 -2.57 -7.81
CA VAL A 22 8.25 -3.47 -8.87
C VAL A 22 7.28 -4.59 -9.19
N GLN A 23 6.30 -4.84 -8.32
CA GLN A 23 5.27 -5.85 -8.56
C GLN A 23 3.95 -5.45 -7.91
N GLN A 24 2.87 -5.53 -8.69
CA GLN A 24 1.50 -5.36 -8.23
C GLN A 24 0.67 -6.59 -8.58
N ARG A 25 -0.40 -6.83 -7.81
CA ARG A 25 -1.43 -7.83 -8.14
C ARG A 25 -2.81 -7.20 -8.09
N GLU A 26 -3.71 -7.68 -8.93
CA GLU A 26 -5.13 -7.35 -8.82
C GLU A 26 -5.72 -8.06 -7.60
N ARG A 27 -6.60 -7.36 -6.89
CA ARG A 27 -7.31 -7.88 -5.72
C ARG A 27 -8.74 -7.37 -5.71
N GLU A 28 -9.67 -8.26 -5.47
CA GLU A 28 -11.03 -7.90 -5.12
C GLU A 28 -11.16 -7.88 -3.58
N TYR A 29 -11.72 -6.78 -3.06
CA TYR A 29 -11.97 -6.56 -1.65
C TYR A 29 -13.44 -6.78 -1.35
N ASP A 30 -13.72 -7.53 -0.28
CA ASP A 30 -15.08 -7.78 0.18
C ASP A 30 -15.70 -6.52 0.80
N GLU A 31 -17.03 -6.41 0.72
CA GLU A 31 -17.78 -5.39 1.46
C GLU A 31 -17.60 -5.62 2.97
N ARG A 32 -17.24 -4.55 3.69
CA ARG A 32 -17.15 -4.54 5.15
C ARG A 32 -18.30 -3.74 5.72
N SER A 33 -19.06 -4.37 6.60
CA SER A 33 -20.14 -3.74 7.36
C SER A 33 -20.02 -4.05 8.84
N LYS A 34 -20.58 -3.17 9.66
CA LYS A 34 -20.67 -3.38 11.11
C LYS A 34 -22.08 -3.11 11.62
N GLU A 35 -22.46 -3.80 12.68
CA GLU A 35 -23.67 -3.49 13.42
C GLU A 35 -23.43 -2.26 14.29
N VAL A 36 -24.26 -1.22 14.10
CA VAL A 36 -24.26 -0.03 14.95
C VAL A 36 -25.60 0.10 15.66
N PRO A 37 -25.61 0.46 16.95
CA PRO A 37 -26.86 0.72 17.66
C PRO A 37 -27.62 1.87 17.02
N THR A 38 -28.94 1.75 16.99
CA THR A 38 -29.87 2.70 16.41
C THR A 38 -30.70 3.29 17.54
N GLY A 39 -30.28 4.46 18.03
CA GLY A 39 -30.98 5.19 19.10
C GLY A 39 -31.03 4.45 20.44
N ARG A 40 -31.95 4.87 21.32
CA ARG A 40 -32.10 4.38 22.70
C ARG A 40 -32.82 3.03 22.84
N SER A 41 -33.36 2.46 21.76
CA SER A 41 -34.25 1.29 21.82
C SER A 41 -33.56 -0.08 21.70
N GLY A 42 -32.22 -0.13 21.74
CA GLY A 42 -31.47 -1.40 21.66
C GLY A 42 -31.53 -2.10 20.29
N ARG A 43 -32.08 -1.47 19.25
CA ARG A 43 -32.10 -2.01 17.89
C ARG A 43 -30.78 -1.73 17.20
N HIS A 44 -30.19 -2.72 16.55
CA HIS A 44 -28.98 -2.56 15.74
C HIS A 44 -29.34 -2.40 14.26
N ARG A 45 -28.56 -1.60 13.53
CA ARG A 45 -28.60 -1.51 12.07
C ARG A 45 -27.23 -1.88 11.50
N THR A 46 -27.24 -2.55 10.36
CA THR A 46 -26.02 -2.76 9.58
C THR A 46 -25.64 -1.45 8.91
N ARG A 47 -24.43 -0.98 9.18
CA ARG A 47 -23.80 0.15 8.50
C ARG A 47 -22.66 -0.39 7.65
N VAL A 48 -22.76 -0.20 6.33
CA VAL A 48 -21.64 -0.43 5.42
C VAL A 48 -20.55 0.58 5.75
N GLU A 49 -19.36 0.08 6.06
CA GLU A 49 -18.17 0.88 6.32
C GLU A 49 -17.36 1.07 5.05
N ASP A 50 -17.28 0.02 4.23
CA ASP A 50 -16.52 -0.05 3.01
C ASP A 50 -17.26 -0.98 2.03
N ARG A 51 -17.51 -0.53 0.80
CA ARG A 51 -18.21 -1.34 -0.22
C ARG A 51 -17.32 -2.39 -0.85
N GLY A 52 -16.01 -2.38 -0.56
CA GLY A 52 -15.04 -3.20 -1.24
C GLY A 52 -14.90 -2.80 -2.71
N GLY A 53 -14.56 -3.78 -3.55
CA GLY A 53 -14.40 -3.62 -5.00
C GLY A 53 -13.03 -4.06 -5.53
N ALA A 54 -12.82 -3.87 -6.83
CA ALA A 54 -11.57 -4.21 -7.49
C ALA A 54 -10.49 -3.13 -7.23
N GLY A 55 -9.29 -3.56 -6.86
CA GLY A 55 -8.13 -2.71 -6.65
C GLY A 55 -6.82 -3.42 -6.97
N LYS A 56 -5.72 -2.76 -6.63
CA LYS A 56 -4.36 -3.30 -6.81
C LYS A 56 -3.62 -3.26 -5.49
N GLU A 57 -2.89 -4.33 -5.21
CA GLU A 57 -1.99 -4.43 -4.07
C GLU A 57 -0.55 -4.38 -4.52
N ILE A 58 0.26 -3.63 -3.78
CA ILE A 58 1.72 -3.63 -3.92
C ILE A 58 2.23 -4.96 -3.35
N VAL A 59 2.71 -5.85 -4.21
CA VAL A 59 3.28 -7.14 -3.81
C VAL A 59 4.73 -6.98 -3.41
N ARG A 60 5.47 -6.14 -4.14
CA ARG A 60 6.88 -5.88 -3.88
C ARG A 60 7.21 -4.42 -4.15
N GLU A 61 7.75 -3.78 -3.13
CA GLU A 61 8.37 -2.45 -3.18
C GLU A 61 9.88 -2.61 -2.97
N MET A 62 10.68 -1.80 -3.64
CA MET A 62 12.12 -1.74 -3.48
C MET A 62 12.56 -0.30 -3.19
N THR A 63 13.56 -0.16 -2.34
CA THR A 63 14.24 1.12 -2.08
C THR A 63 15.48 1.20 -2.96
N MET A 64 15.50 2.17 -3.87
CA MET A 64 16.56 2.31 -4.87
C MET A 64 17.30 3.64 -4.72
N CYS A 65 18.59 3.64 -5.08
CA CYS A 65 19.34 4.86 -5.32
C CYS A 65 18.82 5.58 -6.57
N SER A 66 19.12 6.88 -6.70
CA SER A 66 18.62 7.70 -7.81
C SER A 66 18.95 7.12 -9.18
N SER A 67 20.14 6.54 -9.36
CA SER A 67 20.52 5.93 -10.64
C SER A 67 19.70 4.68 -10.98
N CYS A 68 19.38 3.84 -9.98
CA CYS A 68 18.61 2.61 -10.19
C CYS A 68 17.10 2.88 -10.36
N ALA A 69 16.62 3.98 -9.76
CA ALA A 69 15.20 4.35 -9.78
C ALA A 69 14.73 4.83 -11.15
N VAL A 70 15.59 5.52 -11.92
CA VAL A 70 15.27 6.04 -13.28
C VAL A 70 14.83 4.94 -14.25
N GLU A 71 15.25 3.68 -14.05
CA GLU A 71 14.81 2.56 -14.88
C GLU A 71 13.35 2.13 -14.64
N TYR A 72 12.67 2.71 -13.64
CA TYR A 72 11.30 2.38 -13.24
C TYR A 72 10.36 3.61 -13.22
N GLU A 73 10.81 4.76 -13.70
CA GLU A 73 9.96 5.92 -14.01
C GLU A 73 9.30 5.78 -15.39
#